data_AF-X0VQP2-F1
#
_entry.id   AF-X0VQP2-F1
#
_cell.length_a   1.000
_cell.length_b   1.000
_cell.length_c   1.000
_cell.angle_alpha   90.00
_cell.angle_beta   90.00
_cell.angle_gamma   90.00
#
_symmetry.space_group_name_H-M   'P 1'
#
loop_
_entity.id
_entity.type
_entity.pdbx_description
1 polymer ?
#
loop_
_entity_poly.entity_id
_entity_poly.type
_entity_poly.pdbx_seq_one_letter_code
_entity_poly.pdbx_strand_id
1 'polypeptide(L)'
;MELIASLQSGDLDYAFEYRSVAAQHNLTFIELDEAINLSNVTYEDFYKKASVQIMKEPGPPPTYKTESGEPIVYGITILKNAENKDLAVEFVAFLLSEQGQDVMESNGQPFIEPLLCDYPGNLPAELKEVL
;
A
#
# COMPACT_ATOMS: atom_id res chain seq x y z
N MET A 1 5.39 -10.92 12.11
CA MET A 1 6.58 -11.63 12.64
C MET A 1 6.32 -13.12 12.84
N GLU A 2 5.17 -13.53 13.38
CA GLU A 2 4.89 -14.97 13.61
C GLU A 2 4.70 -15.76 12.30
N LEU A 3 3.97 -15.19 11.32
CA LEU A 3 3.64 -15.87 10.06
C LEU A 3 4.86 -16.24 9.21
N ILE A 4 5.80 -15.30 9.02
CA ILE A 4 7.03 -15.53 8.24
C ILE A 4 7.92 -16.58 8.90
N ALA A 5 8.06 -16.53 10.23
CA ALA A 5 8.83 -17.52 10.96
C ALA A 5 8.23 -18.93 10.78
N SER A 6 6.90 -19.06 10.84
CA SER A 6 6.21 -20.34 10.62
C SER A 6 6.35 -20.87 9.19
N LEU A 7 6.40 -20.00 8.17
CA LEU A 7 6.71 -20.41 6.80
C LEU A 7 8.15 -20.92 6.68
N GLN A 8 9.11 -20.27 7.35
CA GLN A 8 10.53 -20.63 7.29
C GLN A 8 10.84 -21.89 8.10
N SER A 9 10.15 -22.13 9.21
CA SER A 9 10.28 -23.37 10.00
C SER A 9 9.57 -24.56 9.35
N GLY A 10 8.64 -24.32 8.42
CA GLY A 10 7.79 -25.35 7.82
C GLY A 10 6.57 -25.72 8.69
N ASP A 11 6.26 -24.93 9.73
CA ASP A 11 5.02 -25.07 10.49
C ASP A 11 3.79 -24.66 9.67
N LEU A 12 4.00 -23.83 8.64
CA LEU A 12 3.02 -23.48 7.62
C LEU A 12 3.59 -23.74 6.22
N ASP A 13 2.78 -24.35 5.36
CA ASP A 13 3.14 -24.56 3.95
C ASP A 13 2.90 -23.30 3.10
N TYR A 14 1.84 -22.54 3.39
CA TYR A 14 1.42 -21.34 2.66
C TYR A 14 0.82 -20.29 3.59
N ALA A 15 0.91 -19.03 3.19
CA ALA A 15 0.21 -17.92 3.82
C ALA A 15 -0.14 -16.83 2.81
N PHE A 16 -1.17 -16.03 3.12
CA PHE A 16 -1.47 -14.80 2.38
C PHE A 16 -0.61 -13.66 2.93
N GLU A 17 0.21 -13.07 2.07
CA GLU A 17 1.09 -11.95 2.40
C GLU A 17 1.29 -11.02 1.20
N TYR A 18 1.74 -9.80 1.47
CA TYR A 18 2.09 -8.85 0.40
C TYR A 18 3.35 -9.29 -0.34
N ARG A 19 3.39 -9.05 -1.66
CA ARG A 19 4.55 -9.35 -2.52
C ARG A 19 5.85 -8.72 -2.00
N SER A 20 5.78 -7.50 -1.46
CA SER A 20 6.94 -6.80 -0.88
C SER A 20 7.55 -7.55 0.30
N VAL A 21 6.71 -8.10 1.20
CA VAL A 21 7.17 -8.89 2.35
C VAL A 21 7.83 -10.18 1.87
N ALA A 22 7.24 -10.86 0.89
CA ALA A 22 7.83 -12.05 0.29
C ALA A 22 9.21 -11.75 -0.33
N ALA A 23 9.33 -10.65 -1.08
CA ALA A 23 10.59 -10.22 -1.69
C ALA A 23 11.66 -9.90 -0.62
N GLN A 24 11.32 -9.13 0.41
CA GLN A 24 12.23 -8.75 1.49
C GLN A 24 12.76 -9.94 2.29
N HIS A 25 11.98 -11.02 2.39
CA HIS A 25 12.34 -12.24 3.10
C HIS A 25 12.83 -13.38 2.18
N ASN A 26 13.04 -13.10 0.89
CA ASN A 26 13.43 -14.08 -0.13
C ASN A 26 12.54 -15.33 -0.17
N LEU A 27 11.23 -15.14 0.05
CA LEU A 27 10.24 -16.22 -0.01
C LEU A 27 9.77 -16.41 -1.46
N THR A 28 9.50 -17.67 -1.82
CA THR A 28 8.77 -17.98 -3.06
C THR A 28 7.29 -17.67 -2.89
N PHE A 29 6.64 -17.16 -3.93
CA PHE A 29 5.21 -16.86 -3.90
C PHE A 29 4.55 -17.25 -5.23
N ILE A 30 3.22 -17.40 -5.17
CA ILE A 30 2.36 -17.59 -6.34
C ILE A 30 1.69 -16.24 -6.62
N GLU A 31 1.90 -15.69 -7.81
CA GLU A 31 1.21 -14.48 -8.25
C GLU A 31 -0.28 -14.80 -8.47
N LEU A 32 -1.14 -14.10 -7.73
CA LEU A 32 -2.59 -14.19 -7.91
C LEU A 32 -3.04 -13.22 -9.00
N ASP A 33 -4.11 -13.56 -9.71
CA ASP A 33 -4.69 -12.70 -10.76
C ASP A 33 -5.02 -11.31 -10.20
N GLU A 34 -4.74 -10.27 -11.00
CA GLU A 34 -5.00 -8.88 -10.62
C GLU A 34 -6.46 -8.65 -10.23
N ALA A 35 -7.41 -9.38 -10.81
CA ALA A 35 -8.82 -9.29 -10.46
C ALA A 35 -9.14 -9.71 -9.01
N ILE A 36 -8.23 -10.42 -8.31
CA ILE A 36 -8.47 -10.91 -6.94
C ILE A 36 -7.38 -10.50 -5.94
N ASN A 37 -6.22 -10.05 -6.41
CA ASN A 37 -5.07 -9.76 -5.55
C ASN A 37 -5.07 -8.34 -4.96
N LEU A 38 -6.06 -7.52 -5.29
CA LEU A 38 -6.25 -6.13 -4.83
C LEU A 38 -5.15 -5.16 -5.32
N SER A 39 -4.33 -5.52 -6.30
CA SER A 39 -3.20 -4.67 -6.75
C SER A 39 -3.59 -3.62 -7.80
N ASN A 40 -4.59 -3.91 -8.64
CA ASN A 40 -4.91 -3.08 -9.79
C ASN A 40 -6.17 -2.23 -9.55
N VAL A 41 -6.02 -0.92 -9.66
CA VAL A 41 -7.08 0.09 -9.47
C VAL A 41 -8.26 -0.06 -10.43
N THR A 42 -8.08 -0.64 -11.62
CA THR A 42 -9.17 -0.81 -12.59
C THR A 42 -10.21 -1.85 -12.15
N TYR A 43 -9.89 -2.68 -11.15
CA TYR A 43 -10.78 -3.68 -10.59
C TYR A 43 -11.48 -3.21 -9.30
N GLU A 44 -11.40 -1.92 -8.93
CA GLU A 44 -12.01 -1.37 -7.71
C GLU A 44 -13.47 -1.81 -7.51
N ASP A 45 -14.31 -1.68 -8.54
CA ASP A 45 -15.73 -2.09 -8.48
C ASP A 45 -15.91 -3.60 -8.30
N PHE A 46 -14.96 -4.41 -8.77
CA PHE A 46 -14.96 -5.85 -8.54
C PHE A 46 -14.57 -6.18 -7.10
N TYR A 47 -13.52 -5.56 -6.57
CA TYR A 47 -13.08 -5.77 -5.19
C TYR A 47 -14.17 -5.42 -4.17
N LYS A 48 -14.93 -4.35 -4.41
CA LYS A 48 -16.05 -3.91 -3.55
C LYS A 48 -17.17 -4.96 -3.41
N LYS A 49 -17.21 -6.00 -4.27
CA LYS A 49 -18.17 -7.11 -4.15
C LYS A 49 -17.89 -8.01 -2.95
N ALA A 50 -16.65 -8.00 -2.44
CA ALA A 50 -16.28 -8.68 -1.20
C ALA A 50 -16.23 -7.66 -0.06
N SER A 51 -16.73 -8.05 1.12
CA SER A 51 -16.62 -7.24 2.33
C SER A 51 -16.48 -8.12 3.57
N VAL A 52 -15.89 -7.56 4.61
CA VAL A 52 -15.70 -8.20 5.91
C VAL A 52 -16.27 -7.30 7.01
N GLN A 53 -16.87 -7.91 8.03
CA GLN A 53 -17.29 -7.18 9.22
C GLN A 53 -16.19 -7.26 10.28
N ILE A 54 -15.63 -6.11 10.62
CA ILE A 54 -14.60 -5.97 11.65
C ILE A 54 -15.25 -5.42 12.91
N MET A 55 -15.08 -6.13 14.03
CA MET A 55 -15.54 -5.65 15.34
C MET A 55 -14.80 -4.37 15.71
N LYS A 56 -15.54 -3.32 16.09
CA LYS A 56 -14.97 -2.03 16.53
C LYS A 56 -14.89 -1.94 18.04
N GLU A 57 -16.00 -2.23 18.72
CA GLU A 57 -16.06 -2.18 20.18
C GLU A 57 -16.65 -3.49 20.72
N PRO A 58 -15.95 -4.17 21.64
CA PRO A 58 -16.52 -5.32 22.34
C PRO A 58 -17.55 -4.83 23.37
N GLY A 59 -18.66 -5.55 23.52
CA GLY A 59 -19.69 -5.24 24.53
C GLY A 59 -21.03 -5.94 24.27
N PRO A 60 -22.05 -5.73 25.12
CA PRO A 60 -23.42 -6.18 24.87
C PRO A 60 -24.33 -5.00 24.45
N PRO A 61 -24.65 -4.81 23.16
CA PRO A 61 -24.19 -5.57 22.00
C PRO A 61 -22.85 -5.07 21.43
N PRO A 62 -22.10 -5.94 20.71
CA PRO A 62 -20.86 -5.52 20.05
C PRO A 62 -21.17 -4.65 18.84
N THR A 63 -20.25 -3.77 18.47
CA THR A 63 -20.35 -2.95 17.26
C THR A 63 -19.42 -3.47 16.16
N TYR A 64 -19.86 -3.35 14.91
CA TYR A 64 -19.11 -3.79 13.74
C TYR A 64 -19.03 -2.66 12.72
N LYS A 65 -17.93 -2.64 11.95
CA LYS A 65 -17.78 -1.85 10.72
C LYS A 65 -17.57 -2.80 9.56
N THR A 66 -18.33 -2.60 8.48
CA THR A 66 -18.06 -3.26 7.21
C THR A 66 -16.88 -2.58 6.54
N GLU A 67 -15.85 -3.34 6.18
CA GLU A 67 -14.78 -2.91 5.27
C GLU A 67 -14.98 -3.66 3.94
N SER A 68 -15.02 -2.93 2.84
CA SER A 68 -15.12 -3.51 1.49
C SER A 68 -13.72 -3.68 0.88
N GLY A 69 -13.57 -4.60 -0.05
CA GLY A 69 -12.34 -4.74 -0.82
C GLY A 69 -12.06 -3.49 -1.65
N GLU A 70 -10.82 -3.01 -1.60
CA GLU A 70 -10.34 -1.84 -2.33
C GLU A 70 -8.90 -2.12 -2.82
N PRO A 71 -8.44 -1.43 -3.88
CA PRO A 71 -7.06 -1.53 -4.32
C PRO A 71 -6.09 -1.13 -3.20
N ILE A 72 -5.01 -1.90 -3.01
CA ILE A 72 -3.96 -1.59 -2.03
C ILE A 72 -3.00 -0.59 -2.67
N VAL A 73 -3.23 0.70 -2.39
CA VAL A 73 -2.40 1.80 -2.88
C VAL A 73 -1.80 2.56 -1.70
N TYR A 74 -0.49 2.77 -1.73
CA TYR A 74 0.17 3.62 -0.75
C TYR A 74 0.01 5.10 -1.10
N GLY A 75 -0.50 5.87 -0.14
CA GLY A 75 -0.55 7.33 -0.22
C GLY A 75 0.51 7.96 0.69
N ILE A 76 1.07 9.10 0.26
CA ILE A 76 1.97 9.94 1.05
C ILE A 76 1.46 11.39 1.06
N THR A 77 1.70 12.13 2.14
CA THR A 77 1.31 13.54 2.25
C THR A 77 2.30 14.33 3.08
N ILE A 78 2.33 15.66 2.87
CA ILE A 78 3.06 16.61 3.71
C ILE A 78 2.06 17.28 4.66
N LEU A 79 2.28 17.12 5.97
CA LEU A 79 1.37 17.69 6.96
C LEU A 79 1.33 19.23 6.91
N LYS A 80 0.14 19.80 7.11
CA LYS A 80 -0.07 21.26 7.11
C LYS A 80 0.79 21.99 8.14
N ASN A 81 1.14 21.34 9.24
CA ASN A 81 1.96 21.85 10.33
C ASN A 81 3.31 21.12 10.46
N ALA A 82 3.82 20.50 9.39
CA ALA A 82 5.15 19.90 9.42
C ALA A 82 6.20 20.97 9.81
N GLU A 83 7.08 20.63 10.75
CA GLU A 83 8.09 21.57 11.27
C GLU A 83 9.13 21.94 10.20
N ASN A 84 9.52 20.97 9.36
CA ASN A 84 10.46 21.13 8.28
C ASN A 84 9.78 20.84 6.93
N LYS A 85 8.92 21.76 6.47
CA LYS A 85 8.17 21.58 5.21
C LYS A 85 9.09 21.42 4.01
N ASP A 86 10.13 22.25 3.91
CA ASP A 86 11.02 22.25 2.75
C ASP A 86 11.73 20.90 2.59
N LEU A 87 12.23 20.32 3.69
CA LEU A 87 12.82 18.97 3.68
C LEU A 87 11.80 17.87 3.37
N ALA A 88 10.55 18.03 3.81
CA ALA A 88 9.49 17.09 3.45
C ALA A 88 9.18 17.14 1.95
N VAL A 89 9.23 18.32 1.33
CA VAL A 89 9.11 18.50 -0.12
C VAL A 89 10.25 17.80 -0.84
N GLU A 90 11.49 18.03 -0.43
CA GLU A 90 12.67 17.37 -1.01
C GLU A 90 12.59 15.85 -0.90
N PHE A 91 12.13 15.32 0.24
CA PHE A 91 11.97 13.88 0.44
C PHE A 91 10.90 13.28 -0.49
N VAL A 92 9.74 13.92 -0.62
CA VAL A 92 8.69 13.44 -1.53
C VAL A 92 9.16 13.54 -2.97
N ALA A 93 9.86 14.62 -3.36
CA ALA A 93 10.44 14.75 -4.70
C ALA A 93 11.45 13.63 -4.99
N PHE A 94 12.30 13.28 -4.02
CA PHE A 94 13.22 12.16 -4.12
C PHE A 94 12.49 10.82 -4.27
N LEU A 95 11.47 10.56 -3.44
CA LEU A 95 10.67 9.33 -3.51
C LEU A 95 10.02 9.14 -4.89
N LEU A 96 9.53 10.23 -5.49
CA LEU A 96 8.88 10.20 -6.80
C LEU A 96 9.87 10.24 -7.98
N SER A 97 11.15 10.51 -7.75
CA SER A 97 12.19 10.46 -8.78
C SER A 97 12.46 9.03 -9.27
N GLU A 98 13.11 8.87 -10.42
CA GLU A 98 13.54 7.56 -10.95
C GLU A 98 14.30 6.75 -9.90
N GLN A 99 15.21 7.38 -9.15
CA GLN A 99 15.97 6.72 -8.10
C GLN A 99 15.06 6.23 -6.94
N GLY A 100 14.04 7.00 -6.57
CA GLY A 100 13.08 6.60 -5.55
C GLY A 100 12.21 5.44 -6.03
N GLN A 101 11.78 5.49 -7.29
CA GLN A 101 11.01 4.44 -7.95
C GLN A 101 11.78 3.12 -8.00
N ASP A 102 13.05 3.15 -8.43
CA ASP A 102 13.94 1.97 -8.45
C ASP A 102 14.07 1.32 -7.06
N VAL A 103 14.21 2.14 -6.01
CA VAL A 103 14.30 1.63 -4.64
C VAL A 103 13.01 0.92 -4.22
N MET A 104 11.84 1.48 -4.55
CA MET A 104 10.56 0.86 -4.19
C MET A 104 10.30 -0.42 -5.01
N GLU A 105 10.57 -0.40 -6.32
CA GLU A 105 10.41 -1.56 -7.19
C GLU A 105 11.31 -2.72 -6.78
N SER A 106 12.58 -2.45 -6.47
CA SER A 106 13.51 -3.47 -5.98
C SER A 106 13.10 -4.09 -4.63
N ASN A 107 12.23 -3.41 -3.87
CA ASN A 107 11.62 -3.91 -2.64
C ASN A 107 10.21 -4.48 -2.84
N GLY A 108 9.79 -4.71 -4.10
CA GLY A 108 8.51 -5.34 -4.44
C GLY A 108 7.30 -4.42 -4.24
N GLN A 109 7.50 -3.10 -4.27
CA GLN A 109 6.45 -2.09 -4.14
C GLN A 109 6.42 -1.22 -5.40
N PRO A 110 5.80 -1.69 -6.49
CA PRO A 110 5.67 -0.90 -7.71
C PRO A 110 4.79 0.34 -7.48
N PHE A 111 5.05 1.40 -8.23
CA PHE A 111 4.21 2.59 -8.24
C PHE A 111 2.96 2.37 -9.09
N ILE A 112 1.93 3.19 -8.85
CA ILE A 112 0.78 3.29 -9.74
C ILE A 112 1.13 4.18 -10.94
N GLU A 113 0.61 3.84 -12.12
CA GLU A 113 0.78 4.63 -13.33
C GLU A 113 -0.57 5.07 -13.92
N PRO A 114 -0.82 6.38 -14.09
CA PRO A 114 -0.01 7.50 -13.59
C PRO A 114 -0.10 7.65 -12.07
N LEU A 115 0.84 8.38 -11.48
CA LEU A 115 0.73 8.85 -10.10
C LEU A 115 -0.54 9.69 -9.93
N LEU A 116 -1.22 9.52 -8.80
CA LEU A 116 -2.47 10.23 -8.50
C LEU A 116 -2.28 11.21 -7.35
N CYS A 117 -2.86 12.40 -7.48
CA CYS A 117 -2.93 13.42 -6.42
C CYS A 117 -4.35 13.98 -6.34
N ASP A 118 -4.98 13.88 -5.17
CA ASP A 118 -6.36 14.34 -4.96
C ASP A 118 -6.52 15.86 -5.12
N TYR A 119 -5.51 16.63 -4.72
CA TYR A 119 -5.58 18.09 -4.67
C TYR A 119 -4.30 18.73 -5.25
N PRO A 120 -4.05 18.61 -6.57
CA PRO A 120 -2.79 19.05 -7.17
C PRO A 120 -2.56 20.56 -7.06
N GLY A 121 -3.64 21.35 -6.93
CA GLY A 121 -3.55 22.79 -6.67
C GLY A 121 -2.84 23.17 -5.37
N ASN A 122 -2.85 22.27 -4.37
CA ASN A 122 -2.25 22.48 -3.06
C ASN A 122 -0.79 21.99 -2.98
N LEU A 123 -0.27 21.38 -4.05
CA LEU A 123 1.10 20.91 -4.06
C LEU A 123 2.09 22.10 -4.06
N PRO A 124 3.20 21.98 -3.32
CA PRO A 124 4.40 22.76 -3.54
C PRO A 124 4.80 22.75 -5.02
N ALA A 125 5.36 23.85 -5.52
CA ALA A 125 5.66 24.00 -6.94
C ALA A 125 6.63 22.91 -7.43
N GLU A 126 7.57 22.54 -6.57
CA GLU A 126 8.60 21.53 -6.77
C GLU A 126 8.02 20.14 -7.05
N LEU A 127 6.85 19.82 -6.47
CA LEU A 127 6.20 18.51 -6.68
C LEU A 127 5.26 18.49 -7.90
N LYS A 128 4.90 19.65 -8.44
CA LYS A 128 4.03 19.74 -9.63
C LYS A 128 4.73 19.31 -10.91
N GLU A 129 6.06 19.36 -10.93
CA GLU A 129 6.86 18.95 -12.09
C GLU A 129 7.19 17.45 -12.09
N VAL A 130 6.98 16.77 -10.95
CA VAL A 130 7.32 15.36 -10.74
C VAL A 130 6.08 14.44 -10.80
N LEU A 131 4.88 15.04 -10.75
CA LEU A 131 3.58 14.38 -10.95
C LEU A 131 3.12 14.52 -12.41
#